data_AF-A0A9E3X723-F1
#
_entry.id   AF-A0A9E3X723-F1
#
_cell.length_a   1.000
_cell.length_b   1.000
_cell.length_c   1.000
_cell.angle_alpha   90.00
_cell.angle_beta   90.00
_cell.angle_gamma   90.00
#
_symmetry.space_group_name_H-M   'P 1'
#
loop_
_entity.id
_entity.type
_entity.pdbx_description
1 polymer ?
#
loop_
_entity_poly.entity_id
_entity_poly.type
_entity_poly.pdbx_seq_one_letter_code
_entity_poly.pdbx_strand_id
1 'polypeptide(L)'
;MAIPISTAEETNKTDQSTAIHSAGHANGHAAATQQGQPKATISPVDYAPDDGRRVSLEEYWAIWYEAEPSYEWNNGYLEVKPMPNVKQLRLFHWFLELMRQYIAVFQNAELMSLETGFPMRVPNPDQPGTLKDVVRKPDLAAILHTNPVTWEEHERSYRGTCDLCLEAISDSSLAEVLRDIKIKKSEYEFAGVQEYYILDPSGEHMHFYARNAAGLYIEMQPDAEGVIRSNVLPGFQFRYNDLKRQRSLETLALDDVYRDFVLLRYQAAEARAAAAEEQAAVAEKQVAAAEQQAARYAAKLRELGVDPDTISQ
;
A
#
# COMPACT_ATOMS: atom_id res chain seq x y z
N MET A 1 -10.12 -16.85 60.60
CA MET A 1 -9.01 -17.83 60.59
C MET A 1 -8.16 -17.50 59.36
N ALA A 2 -7.10 -16.70 59.44
CA ALA A 2 -5.78 -16.93 60.07
C ALA A 2 -4.88 -17.92 59.28
N ILE A 3 -4.15 -17.38 58.28
CA ILE A 3 -2.73 -17.50 57.83
C ILE A 3 -1.86 -18.64 58.46
N PRO A 4 -0.90 -19.33 57.76
CA PRO A 4 0.43 -18.85 57.24
C PRO A 4 0.83 -19.41 55.84
N ILE A 5 1.70 -18.88 54.97
CA ILE A 5 3.07 -18.25 54.92
C ILE A 5 4.23 -19.11 55.43
N SER A 6 5.13 -19.53 54.52
CA SER A 6 6.56 -19.86 54.75
C SER A 6 7.24 -19.95 53.35
N THR A 7 8.13 -19.06 52.89
CA THR A 7 9.54 -18.67 53.22
C THR A 7 10.63 -19.67 52.80
N ALA A 8 11.76 -19.07 52.39
CA ALA A 8 13.12 -19.59 52.17
C ALA A 8 13.44 -20.17 50.77
N GLU A 9 14.66 -20.08 50.23
CA GLU A 9 15.80 -19.13 50.27
C GLU A 9 16.82 -19.71 49.27
N GLU A 10 17.77 -18.89 48.81
CA GLU A 10 18.84 -19.24 47.89
C GLU A 10 19.77 -20.36 48.40
N THR A 11 20.48 -21.03 47.48
CA THR A 11 21.94 -21.08 47.58
C THR A 11 22.61 -21.49 46.26
N ASN A 12 23.54 -20.62 45.86
CA ASN A 12 24.51 -20.74 44.79
C ASN A 12 25.63 -21.70 45.20
N LYS A 13 26.15 -22.53 44.28
CA LYS A 13 27.47 -23.16 44.41
C LYS A 13 28.15 -23.37 43.06
N THR A 14 29.16 -22.55 42.88
CA THR A 14 30.30 -22.59 41.96
C THR A 14 31.02 -23.94 42.03
N ASP A 15 31.50 -24.44 40.88
CA ASP A 15 32.71 -25.26 40.89
C ASP A 15 33.59 -24.93 39.68
N GLN A 16 34.85 -24.62 39.97
CA GLN A 16 35.93 -24.35 39.03
C GLN A 16 36.79 -25.61 38.93
N SER A 17 37.18 -26.01 37.72
CA SER A 17 38.31 -26.92 37.54
C SER A 17 39.05 -26.62 36.24
N THR A 18 40.37 -26.60 36.38
CA THR A 18 41.37 -25.96 35.54
C THR A 18 42.09 -26.99 34.66
N ALA A 19 42.26 -26.62 33.38
CA ALA A 19 43.34 -26.89 32.43
C ALA A 19 44.25 -28.14 32.53
N ILE A 20 44.40 -28.85 31.39
CA ILE A 20 45.69 -29.42 30.95
C ILE A 20 45.87 -29.19 29.43
N HIS A 21 47.04 -28.65 29.06
CA HIS A 21 47.53 -28.38 27.71
C HIS A 21 47.82 -29.66 26.90
N SER A 22 47.56 -29.65 25.59
CA SER A 22 48.48 -30.25 24.60
C SER A 22 48.35 -29.55 23.23
N ALA A 23 49.49 -29.40 22.58
CA ALA A 23 49.71 -28.59 21.39
C ALA A 23 49.23 -29.26 20.09
N GLY A 24 48.78 -28.46 19.14
CA GLY A 24 48.55 -28.87 17.76
C GLY A 24 48.28 -27.67 16.87
N HIS A 25 49.33 -27.14 16.23
CA HIS A 25 49.19 -26.21 15.11
C HIS A 25 48.70 -27.00 13.88
N ALA A 26 47.50 -26.69 13.40
CA ALA A 26 47.07 -27.03 12.05
C ALA A 26 46.15 -25.92 11.53
N ASN A 27 46.60 -25.26 10.46
CA ASN A 27 45.84 -24.28 9.70
C ASN A 27 44.56 -24.93 9.16
N GLY A 28 43.42 -24.46 9.66
CA GLY A 28 42.10 -24.72 9.08
C GLY A 28 41.37 -23.40 8.92
N HIS A 29 41.12 -23.00 7.66
CA HIS A 29 40.18 -21.93 7.34
C HIS A 29 38.78 -22.35 7.81
N ALA A 30 38.38 -21.91 9.00
CA ALA A 30 37.01 -21.98 9.46
C ALA A 30 36.32 -20.65 9.14
N ALA A 31 35.28 -20.72 8.31
CA ALA A 31 34.34 -19.63 8.08
C ALA A 31 33.78 -19.18 9.43
N ALA A 32 34.08 -17.94 9.82
CA ALA A 32 33.46 -17.32 10.96
C ALA A 32 31.99 -17.06 10.62
N THR A 33 31.12 -17.95 11.08
CA THR A 33 29.69 -17.65 11.23
C THR A 33 29.61 -16.53 12.27
N GLN A 34 29.55 -15.28 11.82
CA GLN A 34 29.17 -14.17 12.68
C GLN A 34 27.72 -14.43 13.10
N GLN A 35 27.54 -15.03 14.27
CA GLN A 35 26.30 -14.95 15.01
C GLN A 35 26.08 -13.45 15.26
N GLY A 36 25.19 -12.86 14.46
CA GLY A 36 24.79 -11.48 14.61
C GLY A 36 24.29 -11.28 16.04
N GLN A 37 24.92 -10.36 16.77
CA GLN A 37 24.40 -9.90 18.04
C GLN A 37 22.94 -9.45 17.83
N PRO A 38 22.02 -9.75 18.76
CA PRO A 38 20.67 -9.20 18.69
C PRO A 38 20.78 -7.68 18.67
N LYS A 39 20.38 -7.08 17.55
CA LYS A 39 20.34 -5.64 17.37
C LYS A 39 19.41 -5.09 18.45
N ALA A 40 19.90 -4.16 19.28
CA ALA A 40 19.11 -3.56 20.34
C ALA A 40 17.78 -3.05 19.75
N THR A 41 16.67 -3.60 20.23
CA THR A 41 15.34 -3.10 19.90
C THR A 41 15.23 -1.72 20.52
N ILE A 42 15.36 -0.67 19.70
CA ILE A 42 15.12 0.71 20.15
C ILE A 42 13.67 0.75 20.61
N SER A 43 13.46 1.09 21.88
CA SER A 43 12.11 1.27 22.42
C SER A 43 11.46 2.47 21.72
N PRO A 44 10.14 2.45 21.44
CA PRO A 44 9.43 3.64 20.94
C PRO A 44 9.70 4.90 21.78
N VAL A 45 9.95 4.73 23.08
CA VAL A 45 10.28 5.80 24.04
C VAL A 45 11.61 6.50 23.72
N ASP A 46 12.57 5.82 23.10
CA ASP A 46 13.89 6.38 22.79
C ASP A 46 13.88 7.21 21.49
N TYR A 47 12.95 6.92 20.57
CA TYR A 47 12.82 7.61 19.28
C TYR A 47 11.85 8.81 19.32
N ALA A 48 10.83 8.74 20.18
CA ALA A 48 9.79 9.74 20.28
C ALA A 48 9.54 10.15 21.74
N PRO A 49 10.46 10.91 22.36
CA PRO A 49 10.36 11.28 23.78
C PRO A 49 9.17 12.20 24.09
N ASP A 50 8.54 12.77 23.06
CA ASP A 50 7.43 13.71 23.19
C ASP A 50 6.06 13.08 22.88
N ASP A 51 6.01 11.77 22.65
CA ASP A 51 4.74 11.04 22.60
C ASP A 51 3.97 11.21 23.92
N GLY A 52 2.69 11.56 23.84
CA GLY A 52 1.86 11.89 24.99
C GLY A 52 2.15 13.24 25.65
N ARG A 53 3.07 14.08 25.11
CA ARG A 53 3.28 15.44 25.62
C ARG A 53 2.02 16.26 25.42
N ARG A 54 1.64 17.03 26.45
CA ARG A 54 0.53 17.96 26.38
C ARG A 54 0.95 19.30 25.76
N VAL A 55 0.33 19.69 24.65
CA VAL A 55 0.58 20.95 23.92
C VAL A 55 -0.74 21.57 23.44
N SER A 56 -0.80 22.89 23.34
CA SER A 56 -1.99 23.56 22.76
C SER A 56 -2.09 23.29 21.25
N LEU A 57 -3.28 23.48 20.65
CA LEU A 57 -3.44 23.35 19.20
C LEU A 57 -2.59 24.40 18.44
N GLU A 58 -2.50 25.61 18.97
CA GLU A 58 -1.66 26.68 18.40
C GLU A 58 -0.18 26.29 18.40
N GLU A 59 0.30 25.77 19.53
CA GLU A 59 1.67 25.25 19.65
C GLU A 59 1.90 24.06 18.72
N TYR A 60 0.92 23.16 18.57
CA TYR A 60 1.02 22.06 17.63
C TYR A 60 1.28 22.54 16.21
N TRP A 61 0.46 23.48 15.70
CA TRP A 61 0.66 24.03 14.36
C TRP A 61 1.98 24.78 14.20
N ALA A 62 2.42 25.50 15.24
CA ALA A 62 3.62 26.32 15.18
C ALA A 62 4.94 25.51 15.26
N ILE A 63 4.94 24.38 15.97
CA ILE A 63 6.17 23.67 16.34
C ILE A 63 6.13 22.20 15.91
N TRP A 64 5.02 21.52 16.12
CA TRP A 64 4.95 20.04 16.10
C TRP A 64 4.40 19.47 14.80
N TYR A 65 3.59 20.22 14.07
CA TYR A 65 2.96 19.74 12.84
C TYR A 65 3.99 19.32 11.79
N GLU A 66 5.13 20.00 11.72
CA GLU A 66 6.24 19.69 10.80
C GLU A 66 7.46 19.09 11.51
N ALA A 67 7.31 18.66 12.77
CA ALA A 67 8.41 18.08 13.54
C ALA A 67 8.76 16.66 13.07
N GLU A 68 10.00 16.26 13.37
CA GLU A 68 10.48 14.88 13.26
C GLU A 68 10.84 14.34 14.66
N PRO A 69 10.36 13.14 15.07
CA PRO A 69 9.42 12.28 14.33
C PRO A 69 8.04 12.93 14.14
N SER A 70 7.24 12.41 13.21
CA SER A 70 5.92 12.97 12.90
C SER A 70 4.93 12.70 14.03
N TYR A 71 4.15 13.73 14.39
CA TYR A 71 3.09 13.64 15.40
C TYR A 71 1.72 14.02 14.82
N GLU A 72 0.71 13.26 15.21
CA GLU A 72 -0.69 13.68 15.21
C GLU A 72 -1.02 14.43 16.50
N TRP A 73 -2.13 15.16 16.52
CA TRP A 73 -2.59 15.88 17.70
C TRP A 73 -4.00 15.44 18.09
N ASN A 74 -4.17 15.06 19.35
CA ASN A 74 -5.45 14.60 19.87
C ASN A 74 -5.77 15.31 21.19
N ASN A 75 -6.70 16.26 21.15
CA ASN A 75 -7.22 16.95 22.33
C ASN A 75 -6.15 17.45 23.31
N GLY A 76 -5.10 18.06 22.77
CA GLY A 76 -4.01 18.61 23.53
C GLY A 76 -2.84 17.66 23.76
N TYR A 77 -2.84 16.45 23.20
CA TYR A 77 -1.76 15.48 23.33
C TYR A 77 -1.13 15.16 21.98
N LEU A 78 0.21 15.10 21.95
CA LEU A 78 0.95 14.59 20.80
C LEU A 78 0.83 13.06 20.74
N GLU A 79 0.63 12.54 19.54
CA GLU A 79 0.59 11.11 19.26
C GLU A 79 1.60 10.80 18.15
N VAL A 80 2.68 10.09 18.48
CA VAL A 80 3.71 9.78 17.49
C VAL A 80 3.18 8.81 16.43
N LYS A 81 3.55 9.05 15.17
CA LYS A 81 3.43 8.06 14.09
C LYS A 81 4.70 7.20 14.05
N PRO A 82 4.63 5.89 14.32
CA PRO A 82 5.79 5.01 14.27
C PRO A 82 6.28 4.84 12.83
N MET A 83 7.58 4.53 12.68
CA MET A 83 8.14 4.19 11.38
C MET A 83 7.64 2.82 10.91
N PRO A 84 7.28 2.65 9.62
CA PRO A 84 6.81 1.37 9.11
C PRO A 84 7.97 0.37 8.97
N ASN A 85 7.65 -0.91 9.10
CA ASN A 85 8.51 -2.01 8.69
C ASN A 85 8.44 -2.24 7.16
N VAL A 86 9.32 -3.10 6.64
CA VAL A 86 9.42 -3.38 5.19
C VAL A 86 8.14 -3.98 4.60
N LYS A 87 7.39 -4.79 5.36
CA LYS A 87 6.16 -5.42 4.87
C LYS A 87 5.04 -4.39 4.73
N GLN A 88 4.88 -3.50 5.72
CA GLN A 88 3.97 -2.35 5.64
C GLN A 88 4.31 -1.48 4.45
N LEU A 89 5.57 -1.06 4.35
CA LEU A 89 6.02 -0.19 3.27
C LEU A 89 5.74 -0.79 1.89
N ARG A 90 5.96 -2.10 1.72
CA ARG A 90 5.70 -2.78 0.45
C ARG A 90 4.22 -2.85 0.11
N LEU A 91 3.37 -3.21 1.08
CA LEU A 91 1.92 -3.24 0.88
C LEU A 91 1.37 -1.84 0.56
N PHE A 92 1.79 -0.84 1.33
CA PHE A 92 1.44 0.55 1.12
C PHE A 92 1.84 1.03 -0.28
N HIS A 93 3.11 0.80 -0.70
CA HIS A 93 3.57 1.19 -2.03
C HIS A 93 2.80 0.49 -3.15
N TRP A 94 2.49 -0.80 -3.01
CA TRP A 94 1.69 -1.52 -3.99
C TRP A 94 0.30 -0.90 -4.15
N PHE A 95 -0.36 -0.57 -3.02
CA PHE A 95 -1.69 0.05 -3.04
C PHE A 95 -1.66 1.49 -3.55
N LEU A 96 -0.66 2.28 -3.14
CA LEU A 96 -0.44 3.65 -3.62
C LEU A 96 -0.23 3.67 -5.14
N GLU A 97 0.56 2.75 -5.68
CA GLU A 97 0.77 2.66 -7.11
C GLU A 97 -0.53 2.32 -7.84
N LEU A 98 -1.33 1.41 -7.30
CA LEU A 98 -2.65 1.10 -7.86
C LEU A 98 -3.57 2.33 -7.86
N MET A 99 -3.62 3.10 -6.77
CA MET A 99 -4.39 4.35 -6.72
C MET A 99 -3.86 5.38 -7.72
N ARG A 100 -2.55 5.50 -7.88
CA ARG A 100 -1.94 6.42 -8.87
C ARG A 100 -2.33 6.06 -10.30
N GLN A 101 -2.35 4.77 -10.65
CA GLN A 101 -2.83 4.32 -11.96
C GLN A 101 -4.29 4.75 -12.19
N TYR A 102 -5.15 4.56 -11.20
CA TYR A 102 -6.55 5.00 -11.26
C TYR A 102 -6.66 6.53 -11.42
N ILE A 103 -6.00 7.31 -10.56
CA ILE A 103 -6.08 8.78 -10.59
C ILE A 103 -5.52 9.35 -11.89
N ALA A 104 -4.46 8.76 -12.46
CA ALA A 104 -3.91 9.18 -13.74
C ALA A 104 -4.90 9.00 -14.91
N VAL A 105 -5.84 8.05 -14.80
CA VAL A 105 -6.85 7.77 -15.83
C VAL A 105 -8.11 8.58 -15.61
N PHE A 106 -8.66 8.59 -14.39
CA PHE A 106 -9.96 9.19 -14.12
C PHE A 106 -9.88 10.67 -13.69
N GLN A 107 -8.73 11.11 -13.17
CA GLN A 107 -8.45 12.50 -12.82
C GLN A 107 -9.57 13.18 -12.02
N ASN A 108 -10.14 12.46 -11.04
CA ASN A 108 -11.31 12.89 -10.28
C ASN A 108 -11.05 13.17 -8.80
N ALA A 109 -9.80 13.02 -8.35
CA ALA A 109 -9.40 13.27 -6.99
C ALA A 109 -7.91 13.63 -6.90
N GLU A 110 -7.55 14.35 -5.84
CA GLU A 110 -6.18 14.53 -5.39
C GLU A 110 -5.80 13.45 -4.37
N LEU A 111 -4.53 13.01 -4.38
CA LEU A 111 -3.99 12.12 -3.36
C LEU A 111 -3.16 12.92 -2.34
N MET A 112 -3.58 12.88 -1.08
CA MET A 112 -2.87 13.49 0.05
C MET A 112 -2.03 12.44 0.78
N SER A 113 -0.74 12.73 1.03
CA SER A 113 0.21 11.82 1.70
C SER A 113 1.37 12.62 2.33
N LEU A 114 2.49 11.97 2.67
CA LEU A 114 3.71 12.60 3.20
C LEU A 114 3.47 13.43 4.46
N GLU A 115 2.81 12.84 5.46
CA GLU A 115 2.54 13.48 6.76
C GLU A 115 1.63 14.73 6.68
N THR A 116 0.97 14.96 5.56
CA THR A 116 -0.04 16.01 5.43
C THR A 116 -1.29 15.62 6.23
N GLY A 117 -1.72 16.48 7.13
CA GLY A 117 -2.86 16.26 7.99
C GLY A 117 -4.03 17.20 7.73
N PHE A 118 -5.15 16.85 8.34
CA PHE A 118 -6.36 17.66 8.34
C PHE A 118 -7.00 17.70 9.74
N PRO A 119 -7.57 18.84 10.14
CA PRO A 119 -8.25 18.96 11.43
C PRO A 119 -9.66 18.38 11.36
N MET A 120 -10.10 17.77 12.46
CA MET A 120 -11.48 17.31 12.64
C MET A 120 -11.99 17.69 14.02
N ARG A 121 -13.32 17.80 14.14
CA ARG A 121 -13.99 17.97 15.41
C ARG A 121 -14.91 16.78 15.66
N VAL A 122 -14.60 16.00 16.70
CA VAL A 122 -15.12 14.64 16.92
C VAL A 122 -15.56 14.45 18.37
N PRO A 123 -16.36 13.43 18.72
CA PRO A 123 -16.82 13.21 20.08
C PRO A 123 -15.66 13.03 21.05
N ASN A 124 -15.78 13.63 22.22
CA ASN A 124 -14.82 13.45 23.30
C ASN A 124 -15.24 12.26 24.18
N PRO A 125 -14.51 11.13 24.17
CA PRO A 125 -14.86 9.97 24.98
C PRO A 125 -14.70 10.24 26.50
N ASP A 126 -13.81 11.16 26.88
CA ASP A 126 -13.56 11.49 28.28
C ASP A 126 -14.62 12.43 28.86
N GLN A 127 -15.37 13.13 27.99
CA GLN A 127 -16.43 14.07 28.36
C GLN A 127 -17.65 13.87 27.46
N PRO A 128 -18.51 12.87 27.75
CA PRO A 128 -19.67 12.56 26.94
C PRO A 128 -20.57 13.77 26.69
N GLY A 129 -21.02 13.94 25.43
CA GLY A 129 -21.81 15.08 24.99
C GLY A 129 -21.00 16.31 24.56
N THR A 130 -19.66 16.24 24.63
CA THR A 130 -18.77 17.29 24.12
C THR A 130 -17.98 16.81 22.91
N LEU A 131 -17.41 17.77 22.17
CA LEU A 131 -16.51 17.51 21.05
C LEU A 131 -15.09 17.93 21.41
N LYS A 132 -14.12 17.14 20.96
CA LYS A 132 -12.68 17.46 20.96
C LYS A 132 -12.23 17.80 19.55
N ASP A 133 -11.18 18.60 19.47
CA ASP A 133 -10.46 18.81 18.22
C ASP A 133 -9.37 17.72 18.10
N VAL A 134 -9.11 17.27 16.88
CA VAL A 134 -8.01 16.37 16.53
C VAL A 134 -7.39 16.82 15.20
N VAL A 135 -6.11 16.52 14.98
CA VAL A 135 -5.45 16.64 13.69
C VAL A 135 -4.87 15.28 13.35
N ARG A 136 -5.36 14.67 12.27
CA ARG A 136 -4.92 13.35 11.80
C ARG A 136 -4.13 13.49 10.50
N LYS A 137 -3.15 12.60 10.35
CA LYS A 137 -2.25 12.51 9.21
C LYS A 137 -2.37 11.10 8.64
N PRO A 138 -3.41 10.81 7.83
CA PRO A 138 -3.54 9.49 7.23
C PRO A 138 -2.33 9.18 6.35
N ASP A 139 -1.92 7.92 6.28
CA ASP A 139 -0.78 7.52 5.44
C ASP A 139 -1.04 7.80 3.95
N LEU A 140 -2.30 7.67 3.55
CA LEU A 140 -2.82 8.11 2.26
C LEU A 140 -4.27 8.55 2.40
N ALA A 141 -4.66 9.57 1.65
CA ALA A 141 -6.05 9.96 1.51
C ALA A 141 -6.37 10.38 0.08
N ALA A 142 -7.65 10.28 -0.29
CA ALA A 142 -8.16 10.85 -1.53
C ALA A 142 -9.15 11.98 -1.21
N ILE A 143 -9.03 13.07 -1.97
CA ILE A 143 -9.90 14.25 -1.90
C ILE A 143 -10.52 14.42 -3.28
N LEU A 144 -11.82 14.16 -3.40
CA LEU A 144 -12.53 14.29 -4.68
C LEU A 144 -12.49 15.73 -5.17
N HIS A 145 -12.44 15.93 -6.49
CA HIS A 145 -12.58 17.28 -7.06
C HIS A 145 -13.99 17.87 -6.85
N THR A 146 -14.96 17.03 -6.47
CA THR A 146 -16.29 17.44 -6.04
C THR A 146 -16.38 17.74 -4.54
N ASN A 147 -15.28 17.58 -3.79
CA ASN A 147 -15.25 17.91 -2.37
C ASN A 147 -15.55 19.41 -2.19
N PRO A 148 -16.38 19.81 -1.20
CA PRO A 148 -16.73 21.21 -0.97
C PRO A 148 -15.54 22.10 -0.62
N VAL A 149 -14.43 21.53 -0.16
CA VAL A 149 -13.20 22.26 0.16
C VAL A 149 -12.11 21.83 -0.81
N THR A 150 -11.72 22.75 -1.69
CA THR A 150 -10.56 22.58 -2.56
C THR A 150 -9.28 22.55 -1.72
N TRP A 151 -8.38 21.62 -2.03
CA TRP A 151 -7.02 21.63 -1.48
C TRP A 151 -6.12 22.45 -2.41
N GLU A 152 -5.64 23.59 -1.93
CA GLU A 152 -4.90 24.54 -2.76
C GLU A 152 -3.40 24.18 -2.85
N GLU A 153 -2.76 24.50 -3.97
CA GLU A 153 -1.38 24.09 -4.32
C GLU A 153 -0.31 24.42 -3.26
N HIS A 154 -0.53 25.46 -2.45
CA HIS A 154 0.41 25.93 -1.43
C HIS A 154 0.02 25.57 0.00
N GLU A 155 -1.08 24.81 0.18
CA GLU A 155 -1.51 24.36 1.50
C GLU A 155 -0.69 23.16 1.99
N ARG A 156 -0.07 23.32 3.16
CA ARG A 156 0.73 22.27 3.82
C ARG A 156 -0.10 21.40 4.77
N SER A 157 -1.39 21.68 4.86
CA SER A 157 -2.41 20.94 5.61
C SER A 157 -3.73 21.09 4.86
N TYR A 158 -4.55 20.05 4.84
CA TYR A 158 -5.87 20.16 4.24
C TYR A 158 -6.89 20.66 5.27
N ARG A 159 -7.75 21.62 4.89
CA ARG A 159 -8.75 22.23 5.79
C ARG A 159 -10.12 21.56 5.75
N GLY A 160 -10.37 20.75 4.72
CA GLY A 160 -11.61 20.00 4.56
C GLY A 160 -11.56 18.64 5.26
N THR A 161 -12.52 17.80 4.90
CA THR A 161 -12.56 16.39 5.30
C THR A 161 -12.25 15.53 4.08
N CYS A 162 -11.26 14.65 4.18
CA CYS A 162 -10.92 13.74 3.08
C CYS A 162 -12.09 12.79 2.79
N ASP A 163 -12.29 12.45 1.52
CA ASP A 163 -13.36 11.55 1.12
C ASP A 163 -13.01 10.08 1.41
N LEU A 164 -11.72 9.73 1.30
CA LEU A 164 -11.19 8.42 1.66
C LEU A 164 -9.92 8.59 2.48
N CYS A 165 -9.82 7.89 3.61
CA CYS A 165 -8.58 7.78 4.39
C CYS A 165 -8.07 6.34 4.41
N LEU A 166 -6.75 6.18 4.43
CA LEU A 166 -6.07 4.89 4.50
C LEU A 166 -4.96 4.94 5.54
N GLU A 167 -4.88 3.89 6.35
CA GLU A 167 -3.81 3.68 7.33
C GLU A 167 -3.16 2.33 7.08
N ALA A 168 -1.83 2.29 7.03
CA ALA A 168 -1.03 1.07 6.95
C ALA A 168 -0.54 0.73 8.36
N ILE A 169 -1.24 -0.18 9.04
CA ILE A 169 -1.02 -0.38 10.47
C ILE A 169 0.30 -1.07 10.79
N SER A 170 0.87 -0.64 11.92
CA SER A 170 2.12 -1.19 12.44
C SER A 170 1.92 -2.54 13.16
N ASP A 171 2.98 -3.35 13.24
CA ASP A 171 3.07 -4.55 14.10
C ASP A 171 3.77 -4.25 15.44
N SER A 172 4.03 -2.96 15.73
CA SER A 172 4.85 -2.55 16.87
C SER A 172 4.15 -2.65 18.23
N SER A 173 2.86 -2.30 18.35
CA SER A 173 2.14 -2.41 19.62
C SER A 173 0.62 -2.56 19.48
N LEU A 174 -0.01 -3.22 20.45
CA LEU A 174 -1.47 -3.33 20.55
C LEU A 174 -2.15 -1.96 20.67
N ALA A 175 -1.49 -0.98 21.31
CA ALA A 175 -2.05 0.37 21.47
C ALA A 175 -2.16 1.10 20.13
N GLU A 176 -1.14 0.99 19.26
CA GLU A 176 -1.18 1.56 17.90
C GLU A 176 -2.25 0.88 17.05
N VAL A 177 -2.29 -0.45 17.05
CA VAL A 177 -3.34 -1.20 16.34
C VAL A 177 -4.73 -0.72 16.77
N LEU A 178 -5.00 -0.68 18.08
CA LEU A 178 -6.29 -0.24 18.61
C LEU A 178 -6.64 1.21 18.26
N ARG A 179 -5.63 2.08 18.13
CA ARG A 179 -5.80 3.47 17.70
C ARG A 179 -6.39 3.52 16.31
N ASP A 180 -5.84 2.78 15.35
CA ASP A 180 -6.33 2.77 13.97
C ASP A 180 -7.67 2.04 13.85
N ILE A 181 -7.80 0.83 14.42
CA ILE A 181 -9.01 -0.01 14.22
C ILE A 181 -10.25 0.44 14.99
N LYS A 182 -10.08 1.26 16.05
CA LYS A 182 -11.20 1.75 16.88
C LYS A 182 -11.26 3.27 16.95
N ILE A 183 -10.19 3.91 17.40
CA ILE A 183 -10.21 5.36 17.70
C ILE A 183 -10.35 6.15 16.41
N LYS A 184 -9.39 6.05 15.49
CA LYS A 184 -9.42 6.75 14.21
C LYS A 184 -10.61 6.34 13.36
N LYS A 185 -10.98 5.05 13.35
CA LYS A 185 -12.24 4.60 12.73
C LYS A 185 -13.43 5.43 13.20
N SER A 186 -13.63 5.58 14.51
CA SER A 186 -14.76 6.33 15.06
C SER A 186 -14.68 7.84 14.77
N GLU A 187 -13.46 8.39 14.74
CA GLU A 187 -13.21 9.80 14.44
C GLU A 187 -13.51 10.11 12.97
N TYR A 188 -12.99 9.30 12.05
CA TYR A 188 -13.25 9.41 10.61
C TYR A 188 -14.73 9.20 10.28
N GLU A 189 -15.38 8.21 10.90
CA GLU A 189 -16.83 7.96 10.76
C GLU A 189 -17.65 9.18 11.14
N PHE A 190 -17.34 9.78 12.28
CA PHE A 190 -18.05 10.95 12.77
C PHE A 190 -17.77 12.19 11.93
N ALA A 191 -16.52 12.40 11.54
CA ALA A 191 -16.09 13.54 10.74
C ALA A 191 -16.68 13.54 9.33
N GLY A 192 -17.16 12.39 8.85
CA GLY A 192 -17.78 12.26 7.54
C GLY A 192 -16.83 11.82 6.43
N VAL A 193 -15.69 11.23 6.78
CA VAL A 193 -14.84 10.52 5.81
C VAL A 193 -15.66 9.37 5.25
N GLN A 194 -15.82 9.31 3.94
CA GLN A 194 -16.80 8.42 3.30
C GLN A 194 -16.28 6.99 3.17
N GLU A 195 -14.98 6.79 3.03
CA GLU A 195 -14.34 5.47 3.08
C GLU A 195 -13.10 5.45 3.97
N TYR A 196 -12.92 4.36 4.73
CA TYR A 196 -11.76 4.18 5.58
C TYR A 196 -11.15 2.80 5.41
N TYR A 197 -9.90 2.75 4.97
CA TYR A 197 -9.18 1.51 4.67
C TYR A 197 -8.04 1.29 5.67
N ILE A 198 -7.91 0.06 6.15
CA ILE A 198 -6.87 -0.37 7.07
C ILE A 198 -6.08 -1.47 6.37
N LEU A 199 -4.83 -1.17 6.02
CA LEU A 199 -3.93 -2.11 5.38
C LEU A 199 -3.06 -2.80 6.42
N ASP A 200 -3.27 -4.10 6.59
CA ASP A 200 -2.48 -4.94 7.49
C ASP A 200 -1.79 -6.07 6.72
N PRO A 201 -0.45 -6.08 6.61
CA PRO A 201 0.28 -7.16 5.95
C PRO A 201 0.07 -8.56 6.56
N SER A 202 -0.31 -8.64 7.84
CA SER A 202 -0.64 -9.91 8.51
C SER A 202 -2.03 -10.43 8.07
N GLY A 203 -2.93 -9.50 7.75
CA GLY A 203 -4.32 -9.74 7.40
C GLY A 203 -5.25 -9.91 8.61
N GLU A 204 -4.77 -9.76 9.84
CA GLU A 204 -5.57 -9.87 11.08
C GLU A 204 -6.53 -8.68 11.23
N HIS A 205 -6.11 -7.51 10.80
CA HIS A 205 -6.83 -6.25 10.93
C HIS A 205 -7.04 -5.55 9.57
N MET A 206 -7.05 -6.33 8.49
CA MET A 206 -7.33 -5.81 7.16
C MET A 206 -8.82 -5.50 7.02
N HIS A 207 -9.18 -4.22 7.02
CA HIS A 207 -10.58 -3.79 7.00
C HIS A 207 -10.80 -2.67 6.00
N PHE A 208 -12.00 -2.65 5.43
CA PHE A 208 -12.46 -1.64 4.48
C PHE A 208 -13.84 -1.20 4.91
N TYR A 209 -14.04 0.10 5.09
CA TYR A 209 -15.31 0.64 5.55
C TYR A 209 -15.84 1.66 4.56
N ALA A 210 -17.16 1.63 4.33
CA ALA A 210 -17.89 2.65 3.60
C ALA A 210 -18.97 3.24 4.50
N ARG A 211 -19.11 4.57 4.47
CA ARG A 211 -20.10 5.30 5.24
C ARG A 211 -21.44 5.25 4.52
N ASN A 212 -22.46 4.74 5.20
CA ASN A 212 -23.81 4.68 4.66
C ASN A 212 -24.53 6.04 4.80
N ALA A 213 -25.75 6.13 4.26
CA ALA A 213 -26.57 7.34 4.33
C ALA A 213 -26.97 7.76 5.76
N ALA A 214 -26.93 6.85 6.74
CA ALA A 214 -27.14 7.16 8.16
C ALA A 214 -25.87 7.70 8.84
N GLY A 215 -24.76 7.79 8.11
CA GLY A 215 -23.49 8.29 8.61
C GLY A 215 -22.67 7.27 9.39
N LEU A 216 -22.97 5.97 9.23
CA LEU A 216 -22.29 4.87 9.91
C LEU A 216 -21.44 4.07 8.93
N TYR A 217 -20.27 3.64 9.38
CA TYR A 217 -19.41 2.72 8.67
C TYR A 217 -19.99 1.32 8.66
N ILE A 218 -20.12 0.80 7.44
CA ILE A 218 -20.38 -0.59 7.15
C ILE A 218 -19.12 -1.18 6.56
N GLU A 219 -18.75 -2.36 7.03
CA GLU A 219 -17.59 -3.07 6.50
C GLU A 219 -17.89 -3.56 5.08
N MET A 220 -16.99 -3.23 4.16
CA MET A 220 -17.03 -3.64 2.77
C MET A 220 -16.48 -5.05 2.67
N GLN A 221 -17.33 -5.98 2.27
CA GLN A 221 -16.93 -7.36 2.02
C GLN A 221 -16.54 -7.54 0.55
N PRO A 222 -15.51 -8.33 0.24
CA PRO A 222 -15.25 -8.75 -1.14
C PRO A 222 -16.49 -9.42 -1.75
N ASP A 223 -16.75 -9.18 -3.03
CA ASP A 223 -17.79 -9.90 -3.78
C ASP A 223 -17.42 -11.38 -4.01
N ALA A 224 -18.24 -12.11 -4.76
CA ALA A 224 -18.02 -13.54 -5.03
C ALA A 224 -16.69 -13.81 -5.76
N GLU A 225 -16.20 -12.83 -6.52
CA GLU A 225 -14.92 -12.85 -7.23
C GLU A 225 -13.76 -12.32 -6.36
N GLY A 226 -14.04 -11.96 -5.11
CA GLY A 226 -13.08 -11.44 -4.14
C GLY A 226 -12.70 -9.98 -4.39
N VAL A 227 -13.51 -9.22 -5.10
CA VAL A 227 -13.27 -7.81 -5.47
C VAL A 227 -13.94 -6.88 -4.45
N ILE A 228 -13.19 -5.88 -4.01
CA ILE A 228 -13.68 -4.72 -3.27
C ILE A 228 -13.75 -3.54 -4.25
N ARG A 229 -14.86 -2.80 -4.23
CA ARG A 229 -15.12 -1.66 -5.12
C ARG A 229 -15.37 -0.42 -4.29
N SER A 230 -14.66 0.66 -4.58
CA SER A 230 -14.90 1.94 -3.93
C SER A 230 -16.23 2.53 -4.41
N ASN A 231 -17.02 3.03 -3.46
CA ASN A 231 -18.18 3.87 -3.67
C ASN A 231 -17.77 5.35 -3.85
N VAL A 232 -16.66 5.77 -3.26
CA VAL A 232 -16.10 7.13 -3.32
C VAL A 232 -15.35 7.38 -4.62
N LEU A 233 -14.63 6.40 -5.13
CA LEU A 233 -13.87 6.46 -6.37
C LEU A 233 -14.48 5.49 -7.40
N PRO A 234 -15.47 5.93 -8.21
CA PRO A 234 -16.17 5.06 -9.15
C PRO A 234 -15.23 4.41 -10.16
N GLY A 235 -15.21 3.08 -10.18
CA GLY A 235 -14.31 2.28 -11.03
C GLY A 235 -13.00 1.89 -10.35
N PHE A 236 -12.67 2.46 -9.19
CA PHE A 236 -11.55 1.99 -8.38
C PHE A 236 -11.94 0.69 -7.68
N GLN A 237 -11.17 -0.35 -7.93
CA GLN A 237 -11.46 -1.69 -7.44
C GLN A 237 -10.20 -2.53 -7.34
N PHE A 238 -10.21 -3.50 -6.43
CA PHE A 238 -9.09 -4.41 -6.22
C PHE A 238 -9.55 -5.73 -5.62
N ARG A 239 -8.88 -6.83 -5.95
CA ARG A 239 -9.11 -8.09 -5.25
C ARG A 239 -8.40 -8.10 -3.91
N TYR A 240 -9.11 -8.56 -2.89
CA TYR A 240 -8.55 -8.72 -1.54
C TYR A 240 -7.28 -9.59 -1.53
N ASN A 241 -7.26 -10.64 -2.35
CA ASN A 241 -6.11 -11.55 -2.44
C ASN A 241 -4.88 -10.89 -3.08
N ASP A 242 -5.05 -9.85 -3.89
CA ASP A 242 -3.94 -9.13 -4.52
C ASP A 242 -3.19 -8.23 -3.54
N LEU A 243 -3.82 -7.82 -2.44
CA LEU A 243 -3.13 -7.17 -1.33
C LEU A 243 -2.07 -8.10 -0.70
N LYS A 244 -2.35 -9.40 -0.66
CA LYS A 244 -1.42 -10.41 -0.14
C LYS A 244 -0.35 -10.80 -1.16
N ARG A 245 -0.76 -10.97 -2.42
CA ARG A 245 0.13 -11.43 -3.51
C ARG A 245 1.00 -10.33 -4.09
N GLN A 246 0.52 -9.10 -4.09
CA GLN A 246 1.18 -7.91 -4.62
C GLN A 246 1.67 -8.15 -6.06
N ARG A 247 0.75 -8.61 -6.92
CA ARG A 247 1.03 -8.89 -8.35
C ARG A 247 1.55 -7.62 -9.04
N SER A 248 2.44 -7.80 -10.01
CA SER A 248 2.99 -6.67 -10.77
C SER A 248 1.91 -5.96 -11.59
N LEU A 249 2.11 -4.68 -11.89
CA LEU A 249 1.17 -3.90 -12.68
C LEU A 249 0.97 -4.49 -14.08
N GLU A 250 1.99 -5.08 -14.69
CA GLU A 250 1.88 -5.75 -16.00
C GLU A 250 0.92 -6.93 -15.94
N THR A 251 0.96 -7.69 -14.83
CA THR A 251 0.02 -8.80 -14.62
C THR A 251 -1.40 -8.28 -14.40
N LEU A 252 -1.55 -7.17 -13.65
CA LEU A 252 -2.85 -6.55 -13.42
C LEU A 252 -3.42 -5.91 -14.69
N ALA A 253 -2.57 -5.35 -15.57
CA ALA A 253 -3.01 -4.69 -16.79
C ALA A 253 -3.81 -5.61 -17.73
N LEU A 254 -3.60 -6.92 -17.65
CA LEU A 254 -4.31 -7.93 -18.46
C LEU A 254 -5.48 -8.59 -17.73
N ASP A 255 -5.78 -8.13 -16.51
CA ASP A 255 -6.81 -8.69 -15.65
C ASP A 255 -8.09 -7.85 -15.72
N ASP A 256 -9.25 -8.48 -15.93
CA ASP A 256 -10.54 -7.80 -16.09
C ASP A 256 -10.92 -6.86 -14.95
N VAL A 257 -10.40 -7.09 -13.74
CA VAL A 257 -10.65 -6.20 -12.59
C VAL A 257 -9.89 -4.87 -12.72
N TYR A 258 -8.78 -4.84 -13.43
CA TYR A 258 -7.83 -3.73 -13.38
C TYR A 258 -7.57 -3.09 -14.75
N ARG A 259 -7.89 -3.80 -15.84
CA ARG A 259 -7.57 -3.40 -17.21
C ARG A 259 -8.10 -2.02 -17.60
N ASP A 260 -9.15 -1.53 -16.94
CA ASP A 260 -9.76 -0.24 -17.27
C ASP A 260 -8.93 0.96 -16.76
N PHE A 261 -7.95 0.72 -15.87
CA PHE A 261 -7.14 1.80 -15.32
C PHE A 261 -5.66 1.50 -15.10
N VAL A 262 -5.23 0.23 -15.17
CA VAL A 262 -3.82 -0.13 -14.94
C VAL A 262 -3.05 -0.21 -16.26
N LEU A 263 -1.98 0.61 -16.38
CA LEU A 263 -1.05 0.62 -17.52
C LEU A 263 -1.72 0.65 -18.90
N LEU A 264 -2.74 1.49 -19.11
CA LEU A 264 -3.47 1.57 -20.40
C LEU A 264 -2.55 1.79 -21.61
N ARG A 265 -1.46 2.55 -21.44
CA ARG A 265 -0.47 2.79 -22.50
C ARG A 265 0.32 1.52 -22.86
N TYR A 266 0.63 0.68 -21.86
CA TYR A 266 1.27 -0.62 -22.07
C TYR A 266 0.33 -1.56 -22.82
N GLN A 267 -0.92 -1.67 -22.40
CA GLN A 267 -1.93 -2.49 -23.09
C GLN A 267 -2.09 -2.08 -24.56
N ALA A 268 -2.14 -0.76 -24.84
CA ALA A 268 -2.20 -0.25 -26.22
C ALA A 268 -0.92 -0.49 -27.03
N ALA A 269 0.25 -0.59 -26.37
CA ALA A 269 1.49 -0.97 -27.04
C ALA A 269 1.50 -2.46 -27.40
N GLU A 270 1.13 -3.33 -26.46
CA GLU A 270 1.01 -4.78 -26.67
C GLU A 270 0.00 -5.11 -27.78
N ALA A 271 -1.18 -4.48 -27.76
CA ALA A 271 -2.19 -4.68 -28.79
C ALA A 271 -1.71 -4.26 -30.19
N ARG A 272 -0.94 -3.16 -30.28
CA ARG A 272 -0.34 -2.73 -31.56
C ARG A 272 0.75 -3.68 -32.04
N ALA A 273 1.57 -4.20 -31.13
CA ALA A 273 2.59 -5.19 -31.45
C ALA A 273 1.96 -6.48 -31.98
N ALA A 274 0.96 -7.02 -31.27
CA ALA A 274 0.23 -8.22 -31.68
C ALA A 274 -0.44 -8.05 -33.05
N ALA A 275 -1.08 -6.90 -33.30
CA ALA A 275 -1.69 -6.60 -34.59
C ALA A 275 -0.65 -6.50 -35.73
N ALA A 276 0.53 -5.93 -35.46
CA ALA A 276 1.61 -5.85 -36.44
C ALA A 276 2.18 -7.23 -36.78
N GLU A 277 2.35 -8.12 -35.79
CA GLU A 277 2.78 -9.50 -36.00
C GLU A 277 1.77 -10.30 -36.84
N GLU A 278 0.47 -10.15 -36.54
CA GLU A 278 -0.59 -10.80 -37.34
C GLU A 278 -0.60 -10.30 -38.79
N GLN A 279 -0.48 -8.98 -38.98
CA GLN A 279 -0.39 -8.38 -40.33
C GLN A 279 0.84 -8.88 -41.10
N ALA A 280 2.00 -8.98 -40.43
CA ALA A 280 3.21 -9.52 -41.05
C ALA A 280 3.02 -10.99 -41.46
N ALA A 281 2.45 -11.82 -40.58
CA ALA A 281 2.18 -13.22 -40.89
C ALA A 281 1.17 -13.41 -42.04
N VAL A 282 0.17 -12.53 -42.15
CA VAL A 282 -0.77 -12.52 -43.29
C VAL A 282 -0.06 -12.08 -44.57
N ALA A 283 0.76 -11.04 -44.52
CA ALA A 283 1.52 -10.56 -45.67
C ALA A 283 2.48 -11.63 -46.20
N GLU A 284 3.20 -12.33 -45.32
CA GLU A 284 4.08 -13.45 -45.70
C GLU A 284 3.31 -14.58 -46.41
N LYS A 285 2.13 -14.95 -45.90
CA LYS A 285 1.28 -15.96 -46.55
C LYS A 285 0.78 -15.49 -47.92
N GLN A 286 0.45 -14.21 -48.09
CA GLN A 286 0.02 -13.67 -49.37
C GLN A 286 1.16 -13.64 -50.38
N VAL A 287 2.36 -13.25 -49.97
CA VAL A 287 3.57 -13.30 -50.81
C VAL A 287 3.85 -14.74 -51.25
N ALA A 288 3.88 -15.69 -50.32
CA ALA A 288 4.10 -17.11 -50.65
C ALA A 288 3.02 -17.68 -51.60
N ALA A 289 1.76 -17.30 -51.41
CA ALA A 289 0.67 -17.72 -52.30
C ALA A 289 0.81 -17.10 -53.70
N ALA A 290 1.18 -15.82 -53.79
CA ALA A 290 1.42 -15.13 -55.05
C ALA A 290 2.59 -15.75 -55.82
N GLU A 291 3.69 -16.09 -55.13
CA GLU A 291 4.84 -16.78 -55.71
C GLU A 291 4.47 -18.18 -56.23
N GLN A 292 3.72 -18.97 -55.45
CA GLN A 292 3.24 -20.28 -55.91
C GLN A 292 2.32 -20.17 -57.13
N GLN A 293 1.43 -19.18 -57.14
CA GLN A 293 0.54 -18.94 -58.27
C GLN A 293 1.33 -18.49 -59.52
N ALA A 294 2.30 -17.59 -59.36
CA ALA A 294 3.20 -17.16 -60.43
C ALA A 294 4.00 -18.34 -61.00
N ALA A 295 4.56 -19.20 -60.13
CA ALA A 295 5.28 -20.40 -60.55
C ALA A 295 4.38 -21.38 -61.33
N ARG A 296 3.12 -21.56 -60.89
CA ARG A 296 2.12 -22.37 -61.61
C ARG A 296 1.80 -21.81 -63.00
N TYR A 297 1.63 -20.49 -63.13
CA TYR A 297 1.40 -19.87 -64.44
C TYR A 297 2.63 -19.97 -65.34
N ALA A 298 3.83 -19.73 -64.81
CA ALA A 298 5.08 -19.87 -65.57
C ALA A 298 5.25 -21.30 -66.09
N ALA A 299 4.98 -22.32 -65.29
CA ALA A 299 5.00 -23.72 -65.73
C ALA A 299 4.01 -23.98 -66.87
N LYS A 300 2.78 -23.47 -66.76
CA LYS A 300 1.74 -23.62 -67.78
C LYS A 300 2.07 -22.91 -69.10
N LEU A 301 2.71 -21.74 -69.04
CA LEU A 301 3.20 -21.03 -70.23
C LEU A 301 4.29 -21.84 -70.95
N ARG A 302 5.23 -22.43 -70.20
CA ARG A 302 6.26 -23.33 -70.75
C ARG A 302 5.66 -24.56 -71.43
N GLU A 303 4.62 -25.17 -70.86
CA GLU A 303 3.87 -26.27 -71.50
C GLU A 303 3.24 -25.87 -72.84
N LEU A 304 2.82 -24.61 -72.98
CA LEU A 304 2.27 -24.06 -74.22
C LEU A 304 3.35 -23.61 -75.23
N GLY A 305 4.63 -23.86 -74.94
CA GLY A 305 5.75 -23.48 -75.79
C GLY A 305 6.12 -22.00 -75.75
N VAL A 306 5.61 -21.26 -74.77
CA VAL A 306 5.94 -19.84 -74.56
C VAL A 306 6.93 -19.74 -73.41
N ASP A 307 8.11 -19.18 -73.66
CA ASP A 307 9.10 -18.94 -72.61
C ASP A 307 8.68 -17.72 -71.76
N PRO A 308 8.26 -17.90 -70.49
CA PRO A 308 7.78 -16.80 -69.64
C PRO A 308 8.84 -15.72 -69.44
N ASP A 309 10.11 -16.10 -69.50
CA ASP A 309 11.26 -15.21 -69.27
C ASP A 309 11.54 -14.32 -70.49
N THR A 310 10.88 -14.57 -71.62
CA THR A 310 10.96 -13.77 -72.85
C THR A 310 9.76 -12.83 -73.06
N ILE A 311 8.70 -12.96 -72.26
CA ILE A 311 7.47 -12.14 -72.39
C ILE A 311 7.61 -10.77 -71.72
N SER A 312 8.59 -10.59 -70.83
CA SER A 312 8.81 -9.32 -70.12
C SER A 312 9.88 -8.45 -70.80
N GLN A 313 9.47 -7.72 -71.85
CA GLN A 313 9.93 -6.36 -72.15
C GLN A 313 8.72 -5.46 -72.40
#